data_AF-A0A958MR58-F1
#
_entry.id   AF-A0A958MR58-F1
#
_cell.length_a   1.000
_cell.length_b   1.000
_cell.length_c   1.000
_cell.angle_alpha   90.00
_cell.angle_beta   90.00
_cell.angle_gamma   90.00
#
_symmetry.space_group_name_H-M   'P 1'
#
loop_
_entity.id
_entity.type
_entity.pdbx_description
1 polymer ?
#
loop_
_entity_poly.entity_id
_entity_poly.type
_entity_poly.pdbx_seq_one_letter_code
_entity_poly.pdbx_strand_id
1 'polypeptide(L)' 'LLADGEKTRPTYHEKIMIAKTRKIDVEDISEKIANLCMVNSKVQNLEVVSLIKQILPEYISNNSKFEVLDSKK' A
#
# COMPACT_ATOMS: atom_id res chain seq x y z
N LEU A 1 -2.09 -12.04 -13.14
CA LEU A 1 -1.64 -13.24 -12.40
C LEU A 1 -1.46 -12.82 -10.94
N LEU A 2 -2.32 -13.34 -10.05
CA LEU A 2 -2.55 -12.87 -8.68
C LEU A 2 -1.93 -13.82 -7.63
N ALA A 3 -0.77 -14.42 -7.91
CA ALA A 3 -0.29 -15.53 -7.07
C ALA A 3 1.22 -15.56 -6.76
N ASP A 4 2.05 -14.72 -7.37
CA ASP A 4 3.51 -14.86 -7.20
C ASP A 4 4.12 -13.98 -6.08
N GLY A 5 3.35 -13.07 -5.50
CA GLY A 5 3.86 -12.08 -4.52
C GLY A 5 3.35 -12.23 -3.10
N GLU A 6 2.29 -13.00 -2.86
CA GLU A 6 1.70 -13.09 -1.54
C GLU A 6 2.49 -14.09 -0.67
N LYS A 7 3.04 -13.60 0.43
CA LYS A 7 3.70 -14.45 1.42
C LYS A 7 2.62 -15.36 2.04
N THR A 8 2.58 -16.63 1.66
CA THR A 8 1.67 -17.62 2.23
C THR A 8 2.45 -18.68 3.00
N ARG A 9 1.79 -19.34 3.97
CA ARG A 9 2.33 -20.51 4.69
C ARG A 9 1.43 -21.71 4.42
N PRO A 10 2.00 -22.88 4.07
CA PRO A 10 1.19 -24.08 3.87
C PRO A 10 0.50 -24.51 5.16
N THR A 11 -0.64 -25.17 5.03
CA THR A 11 -1.28 -25.93 6.11
C THR A 11 -1.06 -27.43 5.91
N TYR A 12 -1.70 -28.25 6.74
CA TYR A 12 -1.72 -29.70 6.55
C TYR A 12 -2.40 -30.13 5.25
N HIS A 13 -3.18 -29.26 4.60
CA HIS A 13 -3.87 -29.55 3.34
C HIS A 13 -3.28 -28.72 2.19
N GLU A 14 -2.92 -29.39 1.10
CA GLU A 14 -2.18 -28.80 -0.04
C GLU A 14 -2.91 -27.65 -0.74
N LYS A 15 -4.25 -27.59 -0.63
CA LYS A 15 -5.07 -26.53 -1.24
C LYS A 15 -5.39 -25.38 -0.29
N ILE A 16 -5.01 -25.48 0.99
CA ILE A 16 -5.31 -24.47 2.00
C ILE A 16 -4.00 -23.83 2.43
N MET A 17 -3.88 -22.53 2.18
CA MET A 17 -2.73 -21.73 2.55
C MET A 17 -3.16 -20.62 3.52
N ILE A 18 -2.32 -20.28 4.48
CA ILE A 18 -2.53 -19.14 5.38
C ILE A 18 -1.77 -17.94 4.84
N ALA A 19 -2.48 -16.87 4.51
CA ALA A 19 -1.84 -15.61 4.10
C ALA A 19 -1.07 -15.00 5.28
N LYS A 20 0.22 -14.72 5.08
CA LYS A 20 1.07 -14.00 6.03
C LYS A 20 1.05 -12.52 5.65
N THR A 21 0.08 -11.81 6.19
CA THR A 21 -0.01 -10.35 6.05
C THR A 21 0.98 -9.66 6.98
N ARG A 22 1.39 -8.45 6.62
CA ARG A 22 2.17 -7.59 7.51
C ARG A 22 1.29 -7.22 8.71
N LYS A 23 1.85 -7.16 9.92
CA LYS A 23 1.14 -6.52 11.04
C LYS A 23 0.99 -5.05 10.70
N ILE A 24 -0.25 -4.58 10.73
CA ILE A 24 -0.61 -3.19 10.49
C ILE A 24 -1.09 -2.63 11.81
N ASP A 25 -0.61 -1.44 12.15
CA ASP A 25 -1.21 -0.64 13.21
C ASP A 25 -2.46 0.04 12.63
N VAL A 26 -3.63 -0.40 13.11
CA VAL A 26 -4.92 0.04 12.58
C VAL A 26 -5.17 1.49 12.93
N GLU A 27 -4.73 1.95 14.10
CA GLU A 27 -4.93 3.34 14.55
C GLU A 27 -4.08 4.29 13.69
N ASP A 28 -2.79 4.00 13.53
CA ASP A 28 -1.89 4.79 12.69
C ASP A 28 -2.33 4.84 11.21
N ILE A 29 -2.77 3.71 10.64
CA ILE A 29 -3.29 3.72 9.26
C ILE A 29 -4.62 4.47 9.16
N SER A 30 -5.51 4.31 10.13
CA SER A 30 -6.79 5.04 10.14
C SER A 30 -6.58 6.55 10.19
N GLU A 31 -5.66 7.03 11.04
CA GLU A 31 -5.29 8.44 11.10
C GLU A 31 -4.69 8.93 9.79
N LYS A 32 -3.78 8.16 9.18
CA LYS A 32 -3.20 8.51 7.87
C LYS A 32 -4.24 8.59 6.76
N ILE A 33 -5.25 7.69 6.76
CA ILE A 33 -6.35 7.72 5.80
C ILE A 33 -7.26 8.94 6.06
N ALA A 34 -7.58 9.24 7.31
CA ALA A 34 -8.36 10.42 7.67
C ALA A 34 -7.65 11.71 7.23
N ASN A 35 -6.34 11.80 7.48
CA ASN A 35 -5.49 12.89 7.03
C ASN A 35 -5.47 13.00 5.49
N LEU A 36 -5.34 11.86 4.78
CA LEU A 36 -5.41 11.83 3.31
C LEU A 36 -6.74 12.41 2.79
N CYS A 37 -7.87 12.01 3.38
CA CYS A 37 -9.19 12.52 3.00
C CYS A 37 -9.31 14.03 3.22
N MET A 38 -8.77 14.55 4.33
CA MET A 38 -8.77 15.99 4.62
C MET A 38 -7.88 16.79 3.65
N VAL A 39 -6.70 16.26 3.33
CA VAL A 39 -5.69 16.91 2.48
C VAL A 39 -6.13 16.89 1.01
N ASN A 40 -6.79 15.83 0.55
CA ASN A 40 -7.25 15.67 -0.83
C ASN A 40 -8.17 16.82 -1.30
N SER A 41 -8.90 17.47 -0.40
CA SER A 41 -9.77 18.59 -0.76
C SER A 41 -9.04 19.93 -0.97
N LYS A 42 -7.77 20.06 -0.55
CA LYS A 42 -7.05 21.35 -0.50
C LYS A 42 -5.73 21.39 -1.26
N VAL A 43 -5.22 20.23 -1.68
CA VAL A 43 -3.80 20.07 -2.02
C VAL A 43 -3.58 19.52 -3.43
N GLN A 44 -2.39 19.79 -3.98
CA GLN A 44 -1.93 19.29 -5.28
C GLN A 44 -1.86 17.75 -5.33
N ASN A 45 -2.21 17.19 -6.49
CA ASN A 45 -2.22 15.74 -6.73
C ASN A 45 -0.88 15.03 -6.39
N LEU A 46 0.25 15.73 -6.46
CA LEU A 46 1.56 15.19 -6.09
C LEU A 46 1.65 14.82 -4.60
N GLU A 47 1.20 15.69 -3.71
CA GLU A 47 1.24 15.44 -2.26
C GLU A 47 0.25 14.33 -1.86
N VAL A 48 -0.93 14.30 -2.49
CA VAL A 48 -1.91 13.21 -2.30
C VAL A 48 -1.30 11.87 -2.67
N VAL A 49 -0.64 11.77 -3.82
CA VAL A 49 0.01 10.53 -4.26
C VAL A 49 1.21 10.18 -3.38
N SER A 50 1.93 11.17 -2.84
CA SER A 50 2.99 10.94 -1.85
C SER A 50 2.45 10.30 -0.56
N LEU A 51 1.32 10.80 -0.04
CA LEU A 51 0.68 10.24 1.15
C LEU A 51 0.15 8.82 0.91
N ILE A 52 -0.44 8.56 -0.25
CA ILE A 52 -0.88 7.21 -0.65
C ILE A 52 0.31 6.23 -0.65
N LYS A 53 1.45 6.65 -1.20
CA LYS A 53 2.67 5.83 -1.23
C LYS A 53 3.26 5.58 0.16
N GLN A 54 3.08 6.50 1.11
CA GLN A 54 3.46 6.27 2.52
C GLN A 54 2.59 5.21 3.20
N ILE A 55 1.27 5.20 2.92
CA ILE A 55 0.34 4.21 3.49
C ILE A 55 0.56 2.84 2.82
N LEU A 56 0.73 2.85 1.50
CA LEU A 56 0.90 1.68 0.64
C LEU A 56 2.26 1.72 -0.07
N PRO A 57 3.34 1.27 0.60
CA PRO A 57 4.68 1.22 -0.01
C PRO A 57 4.79 0.21 -1.17
N GLU A 58 3.81 -0.69 -1.30
CA GLU A 58 3.67 -1.62 -2.44
C GLU A 58 3.16 -0.91 -3.71
N TYR A 59 2.61 0.31 -3.57
CA TYR A 59 2.05 1.08 -4.68
C TYR A 59 3.17 1.77 -5.46
N ILE A 60 3.52 1.18 -6.60
CA ILE A 60 4.52 1.72 -7.54
C ILE A 60 3.76 2.33 -8.72
N SER A 61 4.07 3.59 -9.07
CA SER A 61 3.50 4.21 -10.27
C SER A 61 4.13 3.65 -11.53
N ASN A 62 3.33 3.46 -12.58
CA ASN A 62 3.78 2.85 -13.82
C ASN A 62 3.46 3.76 -15.01
N ASN A 63 4.48 4.25 -15.68
CA ASN A 63 4.48 5.26 -16.73
C ASN A 63 3.70 6.55 -16.36
N SER A 64 4.01 7.13 -15.21
CA SER A 64 3.28 8.30 -14.69
C SER A 64 4.19 9.36 -14.07
N LYS A 65 3.75 10.63 -14.08
CA LYS A 65 4.45 11.78 -13.46
C LYS A 65 4.73 11.62 -11.96
N PHE A 66 4.09 10.65 -11.31
CA PHE A 66 4.27 10.35 -9.89
C PHE A 66 5.39 9.35 -9.62
N GLU A 67 6.02 8.78 -10.65
CA GLU A 67 7.21 7.92 -10.51
C GLU A 67 8.35 8.59 -9.75
N VAL A 68 8.43 9.92 -9.82
CA VAL A 68 9.39 10.71 -9.03
C VAL A 68 9.22 10.54 -7.51
N LEU A 69 8.03 10.11 -7.07
CA LEU A 69 7.70 9.84 -5.68
C LEU A 69 7.86 8.36 -5.31
N ASP A 70 8.13 7.49 -6.29
CA ASP A 70 8.46 6.09 -5.98
C ASP A 70 9.85 6.04 -5.37
N SER A 71 9.95 5.40 -4.20
CA SER A 71 11.26 5.08 -3.63
C SER A 71 11.91 4.04 -4.55
N LYS A 72 12.92 4.46 -5.32
CA LYS A 72 13.76 3.54 -6.11
C LYS A 72 14.37 2.53 -5.13
N LYS A 73 13.98 1.28 -5.29
CA LYS A 73 14.55 0.16 -4.57
C LYS A 73 15.93 -0.18 -5.12
#